data_AF-A0A560BY54-F1
#
_entry.id   AF-A0A560BY54-F1
#
_cell.length_a   1.000
_cell.length_b   1.000
_cell.length_c   1.000
_cell.angle_alpha   90.00
_cell.angle_beta   90.00
_cell.angle_gamma   90.00
#
_symmetry.space_group_name_H-M   'P 1'
#
loop_
_entity.id
_entity.type
_entity.pdbx_description
1 polymer ?
#
loop_
_entity_poly.entity_id
_entity_poly.type
_entity_poly.pdbx_seq_one_letter_code
_entity_poly.pdbx_strand_id
1 'polypeptide(L)'
;MQQDEKIQGSGPERDETVPPLFFEEVLAIKSRERTRPKRERTRYMLLSLVARHLRTTRGKLMTVEALLDEAGLSRGTFYNHFKDMDECAVVLVNLFFEYVTHRRTVSKGPRSSYEAILTANTDYCRAYEANAGFYSLFSELATRNPEVLRMRERMNSEWVDRIIVAVARRRGQPFGVEERGRFEGVLRLLIAMTIESLRERFVHGDALLCRSFPTADSLAKALSDQWYLAMVQFEGPIQPAVSANRHAASG
;
A
#
# COMPACT_ATOMS: atom_id res chain seq x y z
N MET A 1 25.50 13.35 52.09
CA MET A 1 24.04 13.32 52.35
C MET A 1 23.50 14.54 51.62
N GLN A 2 22.85 14.50 50.46
CA GLN A 2 21.99 13.50 49.82
C GLN A 2 22.29 13.43 48.31
N GLN A 3 22.00 12.26 47.74
CA GLN A 3 21.85 12.00 46.30
C GLN A 3 20.55 12.64 45.82
N ASP A 4 20.58 13.28 44.64
CA ASP A 4 19.37 13.52 43.84
C ASP A 4 19.58 12.83 42.49
N GLU A 5 19.07 11.60 42.39
CA GLU A 5 18.87 10.86 41.15
C GLU A 5 17.78 11.56 40.31
N LYS A 6 18.19 12.32 39.30
CA LYS A 6 17.29 12.64 38.19
C LYS A 6 17.16 11.41 37.29
N ILE A 7 16.13 10.61 37.59
CA ILE A 7 15.55 9.64 36.66
C ILE A 7 15.09 10.42 35.43
N GLN A 8 15.89 10.38 34.37
CA GLN A 8 15.44 10.76 33.03
C GLN A 8 14.46 9.69 32.58
N GLY A 9 13.16 10.00 32.75
CA GLY A 9 12.08 9.23 32.16
C GLY A 9 12.30 9.14 30.65
N SER A 10 12.57 7.92 30.18
CA SER A 10 12.40 7.52 28.81
C SER A 10 10.99 7.91 28.37
N GLY A 11 10.91 8.95 27.53
CA GLY A 11 9.69 9.24 26.79
C GLY A 11 9.29 7.97 26.02
N PRO A 12 7.98 7.72 25.83
CA PRO A 12 7.54 6.48 25.21
C PRO A 12 8.18 6.39 23.83
N GLU A 13 8.96 5.34 23.62
CA GLU A 13 9.29 4.86 22.28
C GLU A 13 8.00 4.92 21.48
N ARG A 14 7.97 5.70 20.39
CA ARG A 14 6.82 5.72 19.50
C ARG A 14 6.65 4.28 19.04
N ASP A 15 5.63 3.63 19.58
CA ASP A 15 5.19 2.31 19.19
C ASP A 15 5.13 2.30 17.66
N GLU A 16 6.06 1.55 17.04
CA GLU A 16 6.18 1.36 15.59
C GLU A 16 5.00 0.48 15.16
N THR A 17 3.79 1.01 15.32
CA THR A 17 2.54 0.32 15.04
C THR A 17 2.51 -0.04 13.57
N VAL A 18 2.40 -1.36 13.31
CA VAL A 18 2.18 -1.87 11.96
C VAL A 18 0.94 -1.17 11.40
N PRO A 19 1.03 -0.47 10.25
CA PRO A 19 -0.10 0.26 9.72
C PRO A 19 -1.26 -0.71 9.45
N PRO A 20 -2.51 -0.36 9.83
CA PRO A 20 -3.67 -1.25 9.71
C PRO A 20 -3.77 -1.86 8.31
N LEU A 21 -4.11 -3.14 8.21
CA LEU A 21 -4.33 -3.76 6.89
C LEU A 21 -5.59 -3.23 6.22
N PHE A 22 -6.60 -2.91 7.02
CA PHE A 22 -7.91 -2.47 6.60
C PHE A 22 -7.99 -0.94 6.54
N PHE A 23 -8.33 -0.38 5.39
CA PHE A 23 -8.36 1.07 5.24
C PHE A 23 -9.50 1.74 6.03
N GLU A 24 -10.59 1.03 6.29
CA GLU A 24 -11.67 1.52 7.15
C GLU A 24 -11.19 1.81 8.58
N GLU A 25 -10.21 1.06 9.08
CA GLU A 25 -9.64 1.26 10.42
C GLU A 25 -8.83 2.56 10.47
N VAL A 26 -8.08 2.85 9.41
CA VAL A 26 -7.34 4.12 9.28
C VAL A 26 -8.30 5.31 9.31
N LEU A 27 -9.42 5.22 8.59
CA LEU A 27 -10.45 6.25 8.58
C LEU A 27 -11.17 6.37 9.94
N ALA A 28 -11.44 5.25 10.61
CA ALA A 28 -12.05 5.23 11.93
C ALA A 28 -11.14 5.81 13.03
N ILE A 29 -9.82 5.64 12.92
CA ILE A 29 -8.85 6.32 13.79
C ILE A 29 -8.95 7.83 13.57
N LYS A 30 -8.89 8.29 12.31
CA LYS A 30 -9.01 9.72 11.96
C LYS A 30 -10.33 10.33 12.41
N SER A 31 -11.42 9.57 12.42
CA SER A 31 -12.72 10.07 12.89
C SER A 31 -12.76 10.29 14.42
N ARG A 32 -11.85 9.67 15.18
CA ARG A 32 -11.77 9.77 16.64
C ARG A 32 -10.69 10.74 17.13
N GLU A 33 -9.81 11.22 16.25
CA GLU A 33 -8.75 12.18 16.54
C GLU A 33 -9.33 13.52 17.03
N ARG A 34 -9.31 13.76 18.36
CA ARG A 34 -9.93 14.94 18.98
C ARG A 34 -9.29 16.27 18.56
N THR A 35 -8.06 16.23 18.08
CA THR A 35 -7.34 17.39 17.52
C THR A 35 -7.95 17.89 16.21
N ARG A 36 -8.71 17.05 15.49
CA ARG A 36 -9.40 17.45 14.25
C ARG A 36 -10.71 18.17 14.54
N PRO A 37 -11.11 19.15 13.71
CA PRO A 37 -12.43 19.76 13.79
C PRO A 37 -13.57 18.73 13.68
N LYS A 38 -14.71 18.98 14.36
CA LYS A 38 -15.88 18.08 14.35
C LYS A 38 -16.34 17.74 12.92
N ARG A 39 -16.29 18.71 12.00
CA ARG A 39 -16.64 18.53 10.59
C ARG A 39 -15.74 17.47 9.93
N GLU A 40 -14.43 17.53 10.11
CA GLU A 40 -13.51 16.54 9.55
C GLU A 40 -13.72 15.15 10.15
N ARG A 41 -13.90 15.07 11.47
CA ARG A 41 -14.17 13.80 12.15
C ARG A 41 -15.43 13.12 11.61
N THR A 42 -16.48 13.90 11.38
CA THR A 42 -17.74 13.42 10.79
C THR A 42 -17.53 12.95 9.35
N ARG A 43 -16.74 13.68 8.55
CA ARG A 43 -16.37 13.27 7.19
C ARG A 43 -15.65 11.93 7.18
N TYR A 44 -14.66 11.73 8.05
CA TYR A 44 -13.93 10.45 8.15
C TYR A 44 -14.79 9.31 8.68
N MET A 45 -15.74 9.59 9.57
CA MET A 45 -16.71 8.60 10.02
C MET A 45 -17.60 8.12 8.86
N LEU A 46 -18.14 9.03 8.04
CA LEU A 46 -18.92 8.64 6.87
C LEU A 46 -18.09 7.80 5.90
N LEU A 47 -16.85 8.23 5.62
CA LEU A 47 -15.93 7.47 4.75
C LEU A 47 -15.59 6.08 5.33
N SER A 48 -15.43 5.93 6.64
CA SER A 48 -15.12 4.64 7.26
C SER A 48 -16.29 3.65 7.18
N LEU A 49 -17.54 4.14 7.25
CA LEU A 49 -18.73 3.32 7.04
C LEU A 49 -18.81 2.81 5.59
N VAL A 50 -18.60 3.69 4.62
CA VAL A 50 -18.57 3.30 3.20
C VAL A 50 -17.42 2.32 2.92
N ALA A 51 -16.23 2.57 3.45
CA ALA A 51 -15.09 1.67 3.37
C ALA A 51 -15.40 0.27 3.92
N ARG A 52 -16.02 0.21 5.09
CA ARG A 52 -16.46 -1.04 5.72
C ARG A 52 -17.51 -1.77 4.88
N HIS A 53 -18.44 -1.04 4.26
CA HIS A 53 -19.43 -1.60 3.36
C HIS A 53 -18.78 -2.33 2.17
N LEU A 54 -17.77 -1.70 1.54
CA LEU A 54 -17.04 -2.26 0.40
C LEU A 54 -16.31 -3.57 0.73
N ARG A 55 -15.96 -3.82 1.99
CA ARG A 55 -15.36 -5.09 2.43
C ARG A 55 -16.33 -6.26 2.30
N THR A 56 -17.62 -6.01 2.54
CA THR A 56 -18.66 -7.05 2.57
C THR A 56 -19.42 -7.16 1.26
N THR A 57 -19.54 -6.05 0.53
CA THR A 57 -20.30 -5.97 -0.72
C THR A 57 -19.35 -5.55 -1.83
N ARG A 58 -18.83 -6.54 -2.60
CA ARG A 58 -17.75 -6.37 -3.58
C ARG A 58 -18.04 -5.22 -4.56
N GLY A 59 -17.42 -4.06 -4.32
CA GLY A 59 -17.44 -2.89 -5.21
C GLY A 59 -18.74 -2.09 -5.27
N LYS A 60 -19.85 -2.59 -4.72
CA LYS A 60 -21.14 -1.88 -4.78
C LYS A 60 -21.19 -0.79 -3.73
N LEU A 61 -21.54 0.43 -4.14
CA LEU A 61 -21.79 1.54 -3.22
C LEU A 61 -23.13 1.36 -2.51
N MET A 62 -23.16 1.73 -1.23
CA MET A 62 -24.40 1.90 -0.47
C MET A 62 -25.15 3.17 -0.89
N THR A 63 -26.44 3.25 -0.57
CA THR A 63 -27.23 4.48 -0.77
C THR A 63 -26.93 5.51 0.32
N VAL A 64 -27.25 6.79 0.06
CA VAL A 64 -27.14 7.86 1.07
C VAL A 64 -28.03 7.54 2.27
N GLU A 65 -29.24 7.05 2.05
CA GLU A 65 -30.16 6.61 3.10
C GLU A 65 -29.54 5.53 3.99
N ALA A 66 -29.04 4.44 3.40
CA ALA A 66 -28.44 3.35 4.16
C ALA A 66 -27.24 3.82 4.99
N LEU A 67 -26.44 4.75 4.45
CA LEU A 67 -25.29 5.32 5.16
C LEU A 67 -25.73 6.16 6.36
N LEU A 68 -26.77 6.97 6.18
CA LEU A 68 -27.29 7.83 7.25
C LEU A 68 -28.00 7.03 8.35
N ASP A 69 -28.75 6.00 7.97
CA ASP A 69 -29.39 5.08 8.90
C ASP A 69 -28.33 4.34 9.73
N GLU A 70 -27.26 3.84 9.09
CA GLU A 70 -26.13 3.21 9.79
C GLU A 70 -25.36 4.20 10.68
N ALA A 71 -25.24 5.46 10.26
CA ALA A 71 -24.53 6.50 11.00
C ALA A 71 -25.36 7.13 12.14
N GLY A 72 -26.68 6.94 12.16
CA GLY A 72 -27.59 7.65 13.05
C GLY A 72 -27.62 9.17 12.81
N LEU A 73 -27.49 9.60 11.54
CA LEU A 73 -27.38 11.01 11.15
C LEU A 73 -28.55 11.48 10.30
N SER A 74 -28.81 12.79 10.31
CA SER A 74 -29.80 13.41 9.42
C SER A 74 -29.28 13.57 7.98
N ARG A 75 -30.19 13.61 7.01
CA ARG A 75 -29.86 13.87 5.58
C ARG A 75 -28.98 15.10 5.37
N GLY A 76 -29.30 16.22 6.02
CA GLY A 76 -28.51 17.45 5.92
C GLY A 76 -27.05 17.27 6.33
N THR A 77 -26.75 16.29 7.19
CA THR A 77 -25.36 16.02 7.60
C THR A 77 -24.51 15.49 6.44
N PHE A 78 -25.03 14.57 5.62
CA PHE A 78 -24.30 14.05 4.46
C PHE A 78 -23.97 15.17 3.46
N TYR A 79 -24.98 15.98 3.11
CA TYR A 79 -24.85 17.04 2.11
C TYR A 79 -23.93 18.21 2.53
N ASN A 80 -23.60 18.32 3.83
CA ASN A 80 -22.56 19.24 4.31
C ASN A 80 -21.13 18.77 3.98
N HIS A 81 -20.96 17.52 3.55
CA HIS A 81 -19.68 16.88 3.26
C HIS A 81 -19.53 16.41 1.81
N PHE A 82 -20.59 15.91 1.19
CA PHE A 82 -20.56 15.34 -0.16
C PHE A 82 -21.86 15.69 -0.90
N LYS A 83 -21.77 15.96 -2.20
CA LYS A 83 -22.93 16.25 -3.05
C LYS A 83 -23.76 14.99 -3.32
N ASP A 84 -23.10 13.84 -3.44
CA ASP A 84 -23.66 12.53 -3.77
C ASP A 84 -22.67 11.41 -3.40
N MET A 85 -23.10 10.15 -3.60
CA MET A 85 -22.26 8.98 -3.33
C MET A 85 -21.09 8.84 -4.32
N ASP A 86 -21.19 9.42 -5.51
CA ASP A 86 -20.12 9.38 -6.51
C ASP A 86 -18.93 10.26 -6.07
N GLU A 87 -19.20 11.47 -5.60
CA GLU A 87 -18.17 12.33 -5.01
C GLU A 87 -17.55 11.67 -3.77
N CYS A 88 -18.38 11.09 -2.91
CA CYS A 88 -17.91 10.34 -1.74
C CYS A 88 -16.97 9.19 -2.16
N ALA A 89 -17.33 8.42 -3.18
CA ALA A 89 -16.55 7.31 -3.72
C ALA A 89 -15.21 7.76 -4.31
N VAL A 90 -15.20 8.84 -5.10
CA VAL A 90 -13.95 9.42 -5.66
C VAL A 90 -13.02 9.87 -4.55
N VAL A 91 -13.53 10.61 -3.55
CA VAL A 91 -12.75 11.03 -2.38
C VAL A 91 -12.19 9.83 -1.64
N LEU A 92 -13.02 8.81 -1.41
CA LEU A 92 -12.64 7.60 -0.69
C LEU A 92 -11.53 6.83 -1.41
N VAL A 93 -11.64 6.64 -2.73
CA VAL A 93 -10.65 5.96 -3.56
C VAL A 93 -9.34 6.74 -3.62
N ASN A 94 -9.38 8.06 -3.75
CA ASN A 94 -8.17 8.89 -3.73
C ASN A 94 -7.42 8.76 -2.39
N LEU A 95 -8.13 8.87 -1.27
CA LEU A 95 -7.54 8.69 0.06
C LEU A 95 -6.96 7.29 0.27
N PHE A 96 -7.63 6.25 -0.28
CA PHE A 96 -7.13 4.88 -0.22
C PHE A 96 -5.81 4.73 -0.98
N PHE A 97 -5.74 5.23 -2.21
CA PHE A 97 -4.53 5.14 -3.02
C PHE A 97 -3.38 6.00 -2.49
N GLU A 98 -3.67 7.17 -1.93
CA GLU A 98 -2.68 7.96 -1.16
C GLU A 98 -2.13 7.15 0.02
N TYR A 99 -3.01 6.49 0.77
CA TYR A 99 -2.61 5.63 1.89
C TYR A 99 -1.71 4.48 1.42
N VAL A 100 -2.11 3.75 0.38
CA VAL A 100 -1.31 2.65 -0.19
C VAL A 100 0.06 3.12 -0.67
N THR A 101 0.13 4.28 -1.33
CA THR A 101 1.40 4.86 -1.84
C THR A 101 2.39 5.14 -0.71
N HIS A 102 1.90 5.69 0.39
CA HIS A 102 2.70 6.13 1.54
C HIS A 102 2.85 5.07 2.62
N ARG A 103 2.16 3.92 2.50
CA ARG A 103 2.30 2.79 3.39
C ARG A 103 3.73 2.26 3.29
N ARG A 104 4.55 2.58 4.29
CA ARG A 104 5.93 2.11 4.36
C ARG A 104 5.95 0.70 4.93
N THR A 105 6.44 -0.25 4.15
CA THR A 105 6.89 -1.54 4.67
C THR A 105 8.30 -1.32 5.23
N VAL A 106 8.41 -1.16 6.56
CA VAL A 106 9.71 -1.00 7.22
C VAL A 106 10.40 -2.37 7.24
N SER A 107 11.46 -2.50 6.45
CA SER A 107 12.29 -3.70 6.44
C SER A 107 13.47 -3.56 7.40
N LYS A 108 13.40 -4.31 8.51
CA LYS A 108 14.49 -4.75 9.40
C LYS A 108 15.71 -5.37 8.68
N GLY A 109 16.88 -4.73 8.63
CA GLY A 109 18.18 -5.39 8.38
C GLY A 109 18.55 -5.75 6.92
N PRO A 110 19.77 -6.29 6.70
CA PRO A 110 20.21 -6.75 5.39
C PRO A 110 19.38 -7.96 4.94
N ARG A 111 18.86 -7.91 3.70
CA ARG A 111 18.08 -8.98 3.08
C ARG A 111 18.66 -9.33 1.72
N SER A 112 18.57 -10.59 1.35
CA SER A 112 18.75 -10.99 -0.05
C SER A 112 17.72 -10.27 -0.93
N SER A 113 18.03 -10.14 -2.23
CA SER A 113 17.11 -9.55 -3.19
C SER A 113 15.75 -10.27 -3.23
N TYR A 114 15.77 -11.60 -3.15
CA TYR A 114 14.55 -12.42 -3.10
C TYR A 114 13.71 -12.12 -1.85
N GLU A 115 14.31 -12.07 -0.66
CA GLU A 115 13.57 -11.78 0.58
C GLU A 115 12.95 -10.38 0.57
N ALA A 116 13.63 -9.40 -0.02
CA ALA A 116 13.10 -8.06 -0.21
C ALA A 116 11.86 -8.06 -1.12
N ILE A 117 11.91 -8.80 -2.24
CA ILE A 117 10.79 -8.97 -3.17
C ILE A 117 9.63 -9.73 -2.50
N LEU A 118 9.93 -10.83 -1.80
CA LEU A 118 8.93 -11.63 -1.09
C LEU A 118 8.21 -10.83 -0.01
N THR A 119 8.95 -10.04 0.77
CA THR A 119 8.33 -9.18 1.80
C THR A 119 7.39 -8.16 1.16
N ALA A 120 7.87 -7.44 0.14
CA ALA A 120 7.07 -6.40 -0.52
C ALA A 120 5.80 -6.97 -1.18
N ASN A 121 5.91 -8.10 -1.88
CA ASN A 121 4.76 -8.76 -2.49
C ASN A 121 3.80 -9.32 -1.46
N THR A 122 4.29 -9.89 -0.35
CA THR A 122 3.42 -10.39 0.74
C THR A 122 2.61 -9.25 1.34
N ASP A 123 3.27 -8.13 1.67
CA ASP A 123 2.60 -6.96 2.23
C ASP A 123 1.58 -6.35 1.26
N TYR A 124 1.89 -6.33 -0.04
CA TYR A 124 0.98 -5.84 -1.07
C TYR A 124 -0.20 -6.79 -1.29
N CYS A 125 0.02 -8.10 -1.40
CA CYS A 125 -1.05 -9.08 -1.62
C CYS A 125 -2.03 -9.12 -0.44
N ARG A 126 -1.53 -9.10 0.80
CA ARG A 126 -2.37 -9.06 2.00
C ARG A 126 -3.20 -7.78 2.07
N ALA A 127 -2.59 -6.63 1.76
CA ALA A 127 -3.32 -5.36 1.71
C ALA A 127 -4.35 -5.33 0.58
N TYR A 128 -4.03 -5.93 -0.57
CA TYR A 128 -4.97 -6.05 -1.68
C TYR A 128 -6.17 -6.90 -1.30
N GLU A 129 -5.95 -8.09 -0.73
CA GLU A 129 -7.00 -8.98 -0.26
C GLU A 129 -7.92 -8.28 0.75
N ALA A 130 -7.34 -7.63 1.77
CA ALA A 130 -8.07 -6.91 2.80
C ALA A 130 -8.95 -5.77 2.23
N ASN A 131 -8.56 -5.19 1.09
CA ASN A 131 -9.21 -4.01 0.50
C ASN A 131 -9.73 -4.25 -0.92
N ALA A 132 -10.01 -5.50 -1.33
CA ALA A 132 -10.37 -5.85 -2.70
C ALA A 132 -11.60 -5.07 -3.23
N GLY A 133 -12.55 -4.71 -2.35
CA GLY A 133 -13.70 -3.87 -2.68
C GLY A 133 -13.32 -2.49 -3.21
N PHE A 134 -12.23 -1.88 -2.72
CA PHE A 134 -11.72 -0.60 -3.23
C PHE A 134 -11.19 -0.72 -4.65
N TYR A 135 -10.48 -1.82 -4.97
CA TYR A 135 -9.98 -2.07 -6.32
C TYR A 135 -11.09 -2.38 -7.32
N SER A 136 -12.19 -2.97 -6.86
CA SER A 136 -13.41 -3.12 -7.65
C SER A 136 -14.07 -1.77 -7.94
N LEU A 137 -14.29 -0.96 -6.90
CA LEU A 137 -14.87 0.39 -7.04
C LEU A 137 -14.00 1.30 -7.93
N PHE A 138 -12.68 1.24 -7.76
CA PHE A 138 -11.73 1.96 -8.60
C PHE A 138 -11.91 1.64 -10.09
N SER A 139 -12.06 0.36 -10.45
CA SER A 139 -12.23 -0.03 -11.85
C SER A 139 -13.48 0.57 -12.45
N GLU A 140 -14.59 0.57 -11.71
CA GLU A 140 -15.82 1.21 -12.14
C GLU A 140 -15.61 2.72 -12.36
N LEU A 141 -15.05 3.42 -11.36
CA LEU A 141 -14.79 4.85 -11.43
C LEU A 141 -13.83 5.22 -12.57
N ALA A 142 -12.80 4.41 -12.82
CA ALA A 142 -11.81 4.67 -13.86
C ALA A 142 -12.39 4.64 -15.28
N THR A 143 -13.51 3.94 -15.51
CA THR A 143 -14.18 3.96 -16.83
C THR A 143 -14.85 5.30 -17.15
N ARG A 144 -15.19 6.08 -16.13
CA ARG A 144 -15.93 7.35 -16.24
C ARG A 144 -15.19 8.57 -15.73
N ASN A 145 -14.07 8.39 -15.03
CA ASN A 145 -13.21 9.46 -14.53
C ASN A 145 -11.72 9.20 -14.89
N PRO A 146 -11.21 9.81 -15.97
CA PRO A 146 -9.82 9.66 -16.39
C PRO A 146 -8.77 10.12 -15.37
N GLU A 147 -9.14 11.02 -14.45
CA GLU A 147 -8.21 11.50 -13.41
C GLU A 147 -7.84 10.39 -12.42
N VAL A 148 -8.82 9.55 -12.06
CA VAL A 148 -8.63 8.39 -11.19
C VAL A 148 -7.64 7.40 -11.83
N LEU A 149 -7.75 7.19 -13.14
CA LEU A 149 -6.79 6.37 -13.89
C LEU A 149 -5.37 6.97 -13.89
N ARG A 150 -5.25 8.29 -14.16
CA ARG A 150 -3.95 8.98 -14.14
C ARG A 150 -3.27 8.93 -12.78
N MET A 151 -4.03 9.00 -11.69
CA MET A 151 -3.50 8.84 -10.34
C MET A 151 -2.81 7.47 -10.17
N ARG A 152 -3.47 6.38 -10.59
CA ARG A 152 -2.87 5.04 -10.53
C ARG A 152 -1.59 4.94 -11.36
N GLU A 153 -1.60 5.50 -12.58
CA GLU A 153 -0.41 5.47 -13.44
C GLU A 153 0.76 6.22 -12.81
N ARG A 154 0.52 7.40 -12.22
CA ARG A 154 1.55 8.15 -11.48
C ARG A 154 2.13 7.33 -10.33
N MET A 155 1.29 6.67 -9.54
CA MET A 155 1.74 5.80 -8.44
C MET A 155 2.60 4.63 -8.92
N ASN A 156 2.21 4.01 -10.03
CA ASN A 156 2.98 2.92 -10.63
C ASN A 156 4.36 3.42 -11.10
N SER A 157 4.42 4.60 -11.72
CA SER A 157 5.70 5.21 -12.11
C SER A 157 6.58 5.55 -10.90
N GLU A 158 6.01 6.14 -9.85
CA GLU A 158 6.74 6.43 -8.60
C GLU A 158 7.25 5.13 -7.92
N TRP A 159 6.54 4.00 -8.06
CA TRP A 159 7.00 2.70 -7.59
C TRP A 159 8.17 2.14 -8.42
N VAL A 160 8.09 2.25 -9.75
CA VAL A 160 9.16 1.86 -10.67
C VAL A 160 10.45 2.63 -10.34
N ASP A 161 10.36 3.96 -10.19
CA ASP A 161 11.52 4.79 -9.84
C ASP A 161 12.16 4.37 -8.51
N ARG A 162 11.34 4.05 -7.50
CA ARG A 162 11.84 3.57 -6.20
C ARG A 162 12.62 2.25 -6.34
N ILE A 163 12.14 1.32 -7.14
CA ILE A 163 12.82 0.04 -7.37
C ILE A 163 14.14 0.27 -8.11
N ILE A 164 14.15 1.10 -9.15
CA ILE A 164 15.37 1.42 -9.91
C ILE A 164 16.43 2.02 -9.00
N VAL A 165 16.06 2.99 -8.16
CA VAL A 165 16.98 3.59 -7.19
C VAL A 165 17.49 2.55 -6.19
N ALA A 166 16.63 1.66 -5.69
CA ALA A 166 17.03 0.62 -4.76
C ALA A 166 18.02 -0.38 -5.41
N VAL A 167 17.75 -0.83 -6.63
CA VAL A 167 18.63 -1.76 -7.34
C VAL A 167 19.95 -1.09 -7.72
N ALA A 168 19.93 0.16 -8.22
CA ALA A 168 21.13 0.93 -8.54
C ALA A 168 22.06 1.07 -7.32
N ARG A 169 21.48 1.32 -6.14
CA ARG A 169 22.23 1.36 -4.87
C ARG A 169 22.84 0.00 -4.52
N ARG A 170 22.07 -1.09 -4.64
CA ARG A 170 22.56 -2.45 -4.32
C ARG A 170 23.70 -2.89 -5.24
N ARG A 171 23.62 -2.58 -6.54
CA ARG A 171 24.66 -2.92 -7.53
C ARG A 171 25.88 -1.99 -7.52
N GLY A 172 25.83 -0.89 -6.76
CA GLY A 172 26.93 0.07 -6.64
C GLY A 172 27.18 0.96 -7.87
N GLN A 173 26.29 0.97 -8.85
CA GLN A 173 26.43 1.78 -10.07
C GLN A 173 25.06 2.18 -10.65
N PRO A 174 24.94 3.36 -11.28
CA PRO A 174 23.73 3.76 -11.97
C PRO A 174 23.49 2.91 -13.22
N PHE A 175 22.22 2.86 -13.67
CA PHE A 175 21.85 2.26 -14.95
C PHE A 175 22.23 3.19 -16.10
N GLY A 176 22.74 2.62 -17.20
CA GLY A 176 22.80 3.33 -18.49
C GLY A 176 21.41 3.63 -19.03
N VAL A 177 21.26 4.59 -19.94
CA VAL A 177 19.95 5.04 -20.45
C VAL A 177 19.13 3.89 -21.06
N GLU A 178 19.74 3.08 -21.92
CA GLU A 178 19.07 1.94 -22.56
C GLU A 178 18.71 0.83 -21.56
N GLU A 179 19.66 0.47 -20.68
CA GLU A 179 19.44 -0.53 -19.64
C GLU A 179 18.30 -0.12 -18.70
N ARG A 180 18.26 1.17 -18.32
CA ARG A 180 17.20 1.76 -17.51
C ARG A 180 15.84 1.64 -18.20
N GLY A 181 15.73 2.07 -19.46
CA GLY A 181 14.48 2.00 -20.22
C GLY A 181 13.96 0.56 -20.36
N ARG A 182 14.86 -0.40 -20.59
CA ARG A 182 14.50 -1.83 -20.58
C ARG A 182 14.00 -2.29 -19.21
N PHE A 183 14.66 -1.87 -18.14
CA PHE A 183 14.25 -2.25 -16.78
C PHE A 183 12.90 -1.65 -16.39
N GLU A 184 12.66 -0.37 -16.71
CA GLU A 184 11.36 0.31 -16.54
C GLU A 184 10.23 -0.45 -17.22
N GLY A 185 10.45 -0.87 -18.48
CA GLY A 185 9.49 -1.70 -19.22
C GLY A 185 9.19 -3.04 -18.55
N VAL A 186 10.23 -3.76 -18.11
CA VAL A 186 10.07 -5.04 -17.38
C VAL A 186 9.29 -4.83 -16.07
N LEU A 187 9.62 -3.80 -15.28
CA LEU A 187 8.91 -3.49 -14.04
C LEU A 187 7.44 -3.14 -14.31
N ARG A 188 7.14 -2.40 -15.38
CA ARG A 188 5.76 -2.06 -15.73
C ARG A 188 4.93 -3.29 -16.09
N LEU A 189 5.52 -4.25 -16.79
CA LEU A 189 4.89 -5.54 -17.10
C LEU A 189 4.64 -6.36 -15.83
N LEU A 190 5.64 -6.48 -14.96
CA LEU A 190 5.51 -7.21 -13.69
C LEU A 190 4.42 -6.60 -12.79
N ILE A 191 4.35 -5.27 -12.70
CA ILE A 191 3.30 -4.56 -11.97
C ILE A 191 1.92 -4.86 -12.57
N ALA A 192 1.78 -4.81 -13.90
CA ALA A 192 0.52 -5.08 -14.58
C ALA A 192 0.04 -6.52 -14.30
N MET A 193 0.92 -7.51 -14.50
CA MET A 193 0.62 -8.91 -14.23
C MET A 193 0.25 -9.16 -12.77
N THR A 194 0.94 -8.49 -11.84
CA THR A 194 0.66 -8.59 -10.41
C THR A 194 -0.72 -8.04 -10.07
N ILE A 195 -1.02 -6.81 -10.51
CA ILE A 195 -2.32 -6.16 -10.25
C ILE A 195 -3.47 -6.99 -10.84
N GLU A 196 -3.31 -7.48 -12.07
CA GLU A 196 -4.37 -8.24 -12.74
C GLU A 196 -4.58 -9.61 -12.11
N SER A 197 -3.51 -10.32 -11.76
CA SER A 197 -3.62 -11.61 -11.04
C SER A 197 -4.32 -11.44 -9.69
N LEU A 198 -4.06 -10.35 -8.98
CA LEU A 198 -4.74 -10.02 -7.73
C LEU A 198 -6.22 -9.68 -7.95
N ARG A 199 -6.54 -8.94 -9.01
CA ARG A 199 -7.92 -8.62 -9.38
C ARG A 199 -8.71 -9.87 -9.71
N GLU A 200 -8.19 -10.70 -10.62
CA GLU A 200 -8.84 -11.94 -11.05
C GLU A 200 -9.10 -12.85 -9.83
N ARG A 201 -8.12 -12.96 -8.94
CA ARG A 201 -8.26 -13.75 -7.73
C ARG A 201 -9.24 -13.16 -6.70
N PHE A 202 -9.01 -11.91 -6.27
CA PHE A 202 -9.67 -11.36 -5.08
C PHE A 202 -10.95 -10.58 -5.39
N VAL A 203 -11.11 -10.08 -6.61
CA VAL A 203 -12.30 -9.36 -7.05
C VAL A 203 -13.23 -10.30 -7.82
N HIS A 204 -12.73 -10.92 -8.89
CA HIS A 204 -13.54 -11.75 -9.78
C HIS A 204 -13.73 -13.18 -9.27
N GLY A 205 -12.80 -13.69 -8.45
CA GLY A 205 -12.88 -15.04 -7.91
C GLY A 205 -12.58 -16.12 -8.95
N ASP A 206 -11.61 -15.87 -9.83
CA ASP A 206 -11.17 -16.84 -10.83
C ASP A 206 -10.89 -18.20 -10.19
N ALA A 207 -11.56 -19.24 -10.68
CA ALA A 207 -11.54 -20.57 -10.05
C ALA A 207 -10.15 -21.22 -10.07
N LEU A 208 -9.38 -21.00 -11.14
CA LEU A 208 -8.05 -21.57 -11.28
C LEU A 208 -7.07 -20.93 -10.30
N LEU A 209 -7.05 -19.60 -10.22
CA LEU A 209 -6.24 -18.84 -9.26
C LEU A 209 -6.70 -19.11 -7.82
N CYS A 210 -8.00 -19.20 -7.57
CA CYS A 210 -8.59 -19.60 -6.28
C CYS A 210 -8.00 -20.93 -5.79
N ARG A 211 -7.99 -21.96 -6.65
CA ARG A 211 -7.46 -23.28 -6.34
C ARG A 211 -5.94 -23.32 -6.23
N SER A 212 -5.23 -22.62 -7.12
CA SER A 212 -3.77 -22.75 -7.24
C SER A 212 -3.03 -21.95 -6.16
N PHE A 213 -3.62 -20.85 -5.70
CA PHE A 213 -2.99 -19.94 -4.75
C PHE A 213 -3.95 -19.57 -3.61
N PRO A 214 -4.43 -20.51 -2.78
CA PRO A 214 -5.58 -20.33 -1.89
C PRO A 214 -5.49 -19.18 -0.87
N THR A 215 -4.32 -18.58 -0.66
CA THR A 215 -4.09 -17.44 0.24
C THR A 215 -3.32 -16.32 -0.46
N ALA A 216 -3.44 -15.09 0.05
CA ALA A 216 -2.58 -13.97 -0.38
C ALA A 216 -1.09 -14.31 -0.32
N ASP A 217 -0.66 -15.04 0.70
CA ASP A 217 0.75 -15.44 0.87
C ASP A 217 1.21 -16.41 -0.21
N SER A 218 0.37 -17.38 -0.58
CA SER A 218 0.70 -18.35 -1.64
C SER A 218 0.80 -17.67 -3.01
N LEU A 219 -0.07 -16.69 -3.30
CA LEU A 219 0.02 -15.90 -4.52
C LEU A 219 1.23 -14.96 -4.48
N ALA A 220 1.50 -14.32 -3.34
CA ALA A 220 2.66 -13.45 -3.15
C ALA A 220 3.96 -14.19 -3.44
N LYS A 221 4.11 -15.40 -2.91
CA LYS A 221 5.29 -16.23 -3.19
C LYS A 221 5.44 -16.53 -4.69
N ALA A 222 4.37 -16.94 -5.36
CA ALA A 222 4.43 -17.25 -6.79
C ALA A 222 4.78 -16.02 -7.63
N LEU A 223 4.22 -14.86 -7.29
CA LEU A 223 4.59 -13.59 -7.90
C LEU A 223 6.07 -13.26 -7.63
N SER A 224 6.54 -13.42 -6.40
CA SER A 224 7.94 -13.16 -6.04
C SER A 224 8.94 -14.02 -6.80
N ASP A 225 8.60 -15.28 -7.09
CA ASP A 225 9.43 -16.16 -7.92
C ASP A 225 9.57 -15.57 -9.34
N GLN A 226 8.48 -15.07 -9.94
CA GLN A 226 8.51 -14.42 -11.26
C GLN A 226 9.26 -13.09 -11.25
N TRP A 227 9.01 -12.25 -10.24
CA TRP A 227 9.70 -10.98 -10.05
C TRP A 227 11.21 -11.19 -9.91
N TYR A 228 11.63 -12.16 -9.11
CA TYR A 228 13.05 -12.44 -8.89
C TYR A 228 13.76 -12.91 -10.17
N LEU A 229 13.14 -13.84 -10.91
CA LEU A 229 13.67 -14.31 -12.21
C LEU A 229 13.83 -13.16 -13.21
N ALA A 230 12.87 -12.24 -13.26
CA ALA A 230 12.93 -11.09 -14.17
C ALA A 230 13.96 -10.02 -13.72
N MET A 231 14.15 -9.86 -12.41
CA MET A 231 15.00 -8.81 -11.82
C MET A 231 16.49 -9.19 -11.76
N VAL A 232 16.84 -10.47 -11.59
CA VAL A 232 18.23 -10.90 -11.33
C VAL A 232 19.23 -10.39 -12.38
N GLN A 233 18.82 -10.31 -13.65
CA GLN A 233 19.63 -9.79 -14.75
C GLN A 233 20.01 -8.30 -14.62
N PHE A 234 19.33 -7.54 -13.76
CA PHE A 234 19.53 -6.10 -13.56
C PHE A 234 20.31 -5.78 -12.27
N GLU A 235 20.54 -6.77 -11.41
CA GLU A 235 21.21 -6.57 -10.12
C GLU A 235 22.74 -6.52 -10.24
N GLY A 236 23.30 -6.89 -11.40
CA GLY A 236 24.74 -6.95 -11.63
C GLY A 236 25.44 -8.04 -10.78
N PRO A 237 26.77 -8.19 -10.91
CA PRO A 237 27.51 -9.09 -10.03
C PRO A 237 27.42 -8.61 -8.58
N ILE A 238 27.08 -9.53 -7.66
CA ILE A 238 27.06 -9.26 -6.21
C ILE A 238 28.47 -8.84 -5.80
N GLN A 239 28.67 -7.55 -5.48
CA GLN A 239 29.92 -7.14 -4.84
C GLN A 239 29.93 -7.74 -3.43
N PRO A 240 30.96 -8.53 -3.06
CA PRO A 240 31.06 -9.01 -1.68
C PRO A 240 31.13 -7.80 -0.75
N ALA A 241 30.37 -7.86 0.35
CA ALA A 241 30.40 -6.84 1.39
C ALA A 241 31.87 -6.65 1.81
N VAL A 242 32.41 -5.46 1.55
CA VAL A 242 33.75 -5.10 1.99
C VAL A 242 33.74 -5.18 3.51
N SER A 243 34.27 -6.29 4.04
CA SER A 243 34.56 -6.42 5.46
C SER A 243 35.53 -5.31 5.81
N ALA A 244 35.04 -4.28 6.49
CA ALA A 244 35.84 -3.19 7.01
C ALA A 244 36.72 -3.72 8.14
N ASN A 245 37.75 -4.49 7.78
CA ASN A 245 38.80 -4.88 8.70
C ASN A 245 39.80 -3.72 8.72
N ARG A 246 39.52 -2.72 9.56
CA ARG A 246 40.53 -1.73 9.94
C ARG A 246 41.61 -2.49 10.73
N HIS A 247 42.70 -2.82 10.05
CA HIS A 247 43.94 -3.18 10.71
C HIS A 247 44.35 -2.01 11.62
N ALA A 248 44.27 -2.25 12.92
CA ALA A 248 45.11 -1.58 13.90
C ALA A 248 46.56 -1.99 13.61
N ALA A 249 47.21 -1.26 12.71
CA ALA A 249 48.66 -1.18 12.65
C ALA A 249 49.05 0.08 13.43
N SER A 250 49.40 -0.11 14.68
CA SER A 250 50.20 0.83 15.47
C SER A 250 51.28 -0.01 16.13
N GLY A 251 52.38 -0.17 15.40
CA GLY A 251 53.70 -0.46 15.96
C GLY A 251 54.48 0.85 16.01
#